data_AF-A0A933JJ50-F1
#
_entry.id   AF-A0A933JJ50-F1
#
_cell.length_a   1.000
_cell.length_b   1.000
_cell.length_c   1.000
_cell.angle_alpha   90.00
_cell.angle_beta   90.00
_cell.angle_gamma   90.00
#
_symmetry.space_group_name_H-M   'P 1'
#
loop_
_entity.id
_entity.type
_entity.pdbx_description
1 polymer ?
#
loop_
_entity_poly.entity_id
_entity_poly.type
_entity_poly.pdbx_seq_one_letter_code
_entity_poly.pdbx_strand_id
1 'polypeptide(L)'
;MSGVLRLGPFSLLAFACASSTPSTLDEADQEGLPFVKLATRGMAAIVHWRGAPPAPALQGELEESLSKRLGQSYATEVEVHRRTGPFEGFDADTLARMVEREVDDVIVLEVESKEAKPTVGEDGPIATSNRVFDGVLKIVTLADDRVVAQAKVSGKSAADGRGSSYADRVWLEVLKRFNDPGRYPELDDLAAANRLADKNHCDLAIRLYQRSLAASSASSVAEATKYHGARDKLARCERMIAFRDATEKDAKATFKLTPEFESVATRVQDAFRHAIPTSGLTEELLKLTDKPAVLRVLSGVMRIEMRYHPERYNEAISGRPRYVRGQPLIYFDVYERIMLTALNAKTNAAQDLPPYDQAGLKEFRTVLRLSTLIGDYIELEFGDTRSQIAIADELRIHSVGFQDTIVKASAPQELREMIFTLGPPEMMDGKLTEYGLVLKFLEVRP
;
A
#
# COMPACT_ATOMS: atom_id res chain seq x y z
N MET A 1 -51.72 21.92 22.70
CA MET A 1 -52.54 20.77 22.31
C MET A 1 -51.93 20.19 21.04
N SER A 2 -50.79 19.52 21.17
CA SER A 2 -50.66 18.06 21.33
C SER A 2 -51.07 17.31 20.06
N GLY A 3 -50.15 17.32 19.08
CA GLY A 3 -50.13 16.38 17.96
C GLY A 3 -49.19 15.23 18.28
N VAL A 4 -49.72 14.02 18.17
CA VAL A 4 -49.07 12.74 18.42
C VAL A 4 -48.15 12.38 17.25
N LEU A 5 -46.87 12.13 17.54
CA LEU A 5 -45.98 11.33 16.67
C LEU A 5 -45.49 10.14 17.50
N ARG A 6 -45.91 8.94 17.07
CA ARG A 6 -45.48 7.65 17.61
C ARG A 6 -43.97 7.50 17.40
N LEU A 7 -43.21 7.49 18.50
CA LEU A 7 -41.87 6.90 18.54
C LEU A 7 -42.03 5.42 18.90
N GLY A 8 -41.71 4.54 17.95
CA GLY A 8 -41.47 3.12 18.25
C GLY A 8 -40.17 2.94 19.05
N PRO A 9 -39.97 1.80 19.73
CA PRO A 9 -38.82 1.60 20.59
C PRO A 9 -37.56 1.33 19.77
N PHE A 10 -36.88 2.41 19.36
CA PHE A 10 -35.43 2.42 19.20
C PHE A 10 -34.83 2.72 20.57
N SER A 11 -34.52 1.69 21.35
CA SER A 11 -33.63 1.77 22.51
C SER A 11 -33.40 0.36 23.05
N LEU A 12 -32.29 -0.26 22.65
CA LEU A 12 -31.53 -1.29 23.39
C LEU A 12 -30.29 -1.80 22.60
N LEU A 13 -29.67 -0.97 21.75
CA LEU A 13 -28.52 -1.36 20.91
C LEU A 13 -27.30 -0.44 21.06
N ALA A 14 -27.20 0.25 22.18
CA ALA A 14 -26.04 1.06 22.52
C ALA A 14 -25.73 0.89 24.00
N PHE A 15 -24.86 -0.07 24.32
CA PHE A 15 -23.92 -0.10 25.46
C PHE A 15 -23.40 -1.54 25.65
N ALA A 16 -22.37 -1.92 24.88
CA ALA A 16 -21.51 -3.08 25.20
C ALA A 16 -20.16 -2.97 24.45
N CYS A 17 -19.56 -1.78 24.41
CA CYS A 17 -18.21 -1.58 23.90
C CYS A 17 -17.47 -0.62 24.83
N ALA A 18 -17.09 -1.10 26.01
CA ALA A 18 -16.02 -0.55 26.85
C ALA A 18 -15.88 -1.44 28.09
N SER A 19 -14.65 -1.85 28.39
CA SER A 19 -14.21 -2.65 29.55
C SER A 19 -14.79 -4.06 29.69
N SER A 20 -14.10 -5.05 29.14
CA SER A 20 -14.18 -6.42 29.65
C SER A 20 -13.23 -6.57 30.85
N THR A 21 -13.65 -6.09 32.03
CA THR A 21 -13.02 -6.51 33.28
C THR A 21 -13.34 -7.99 33.54
N PRO A 22 -12.49 -8.75 34.26
CA PRO A 22 -12.72 -10.17 34.57
C PRO A 22 -14.10 -10.46 35.18
N SER A 23 -14.69 -9.47 35.86
CA SER A 23 -16.03 -9.55 36.46
C SER A 23 -17.18 -9.73 35.46
N THR A 24 -17.02 -9.30 34.20
CA THR A 24 -18.05 -9.45 33.16
C THR A 24 -18.08 -10.85 32.51
N LEU A 25 -17.04 -11.66 32.73
CA LEU A 25 -16.98 -13.06 32.27
C LEU A 25 -17.72 -14.02 33.20
N ASP A 26 -17.78 -13.72 34.51
CA ASP A 26 -18.49 -14.57 35.48
C ASP A 26 -20.02 -14.42 35.38
N GLU A 27 -20.53 -13.24 34.99
CA GLU A 27 -21.97 -13.01 34.77
C GLU A 27 -22.47 -13.60 33.44
N ALA A 28 -21.62 -13.65 32.41
CA ALA A 28 -21.94 -14.25 31.13
C ALA A 28 -22.09 -15.80 31.17
N ASP A 29 -21.52 -16.45 32.20
CA ASP A 29 -21.57 -17.90 32.40
C ASP A 29 -22.95 -18.37 32.91
N GLN A 30 -23.78 -17.47 33.46
CA GLN A 30 -25.07 -17.82 34.06
C GLN A 30 -26.30 -17.64 33.15
N GLU A 31 -26.26 -16.75 32.15
CA GLU A 31 -27.48 -16.36 31.40
C GLU A 31 -27.54 -16.78 29.93
N GLY A 32 -26.52 -17.44 29.38
CA GLY A 32 -26.60 -17.99 28.02
C GLY A 32 -26.95 -16.96 26.94
N LEU A 33 -26.46 -15.72 27.09
CA LEU A 33 -26.77 -14.62 26.19
C LEU A 33 -26.08 -14.81 24.81
N PRO A 34 -26.74 -14.42 23.71
CA PRO A 34 -26.18 -14.51 22.37
C PRO A 34 -25.08 -13.47 22.20
N PHE A 35 -23.83 -13.91 22.19
CA PHE A 35 -22.72 -13.02 21.85
C PHE A 35 -22.76 -12.68 20.36
N VAL A 36 -22.69 -11.38 20.08
CA VAL A 36 -22.53 -10.79 18.75
C VAL A 36 -21.27 -11.38 18.11
N LYS A 37 -21.29 -11.73 16.82
CA LYS A 37 -20.08 -12.13 16.06
C LYS A 37 -19.01 -11.04 16.23
N LEU A 38 -18.03 -11.28 17.10
CA LEU A 38 -17.06 -10.27 17.54
C LEU A 38 -15.86 -10.15 16.60
N ALA A 39 -15.71 -11.01 15.59
CA ALA A 39 -14.55 -10.98 14.69
C ALA A 39 -14.92 -11.17 13.21
N THR A 40 -14.34 -10.31 12.36
CA THR A 40 -14.30 -10.44 10.89
C THR A 40 -13.22 -11.41 10.41
N ARG A 41 -12.55 -12.12 11.33
CA ARG A 41 -11.40 -12.99 11.05
C ARG A 41 -11.84 -14.43 10.74
N GLY A 42 -11.18 -15.05 9.76
CA GLY A 42 -11.26 -16.48 9.53
C GLY A 42 -10.38 -17.21 10.54
N MET A 43 -10.88 -18.26 11.17
CA MET A 43 -10.10 -19.06 12.12
C MET A 43 -10.15 -20.53 11.73
N ALA A 44 -9.03 -21.22 11.82
CA ALA A 44 -9.02 -22.68 11.73
C ALA A 44 -8.67 -23.27 13.10
N ALA A 45 -9.37 -24.33 13.48
CA ALA A 45 -8.98 -25.15 14.61
C ALA A 45 -8.50 -26.50 14.10
N ILE A 46 -7.30 -26.88 14.50
CA ILE A 46 -6.69 -28.16 14.21
C ILE A 46 -6.67 -29.00 15.48
N VAL A 47 -7.29 -30.17 15.46
CA VAL A 47 -7.21 -31.13 16.57
C VAL A 47 -6.19 -32.22 16.27
N HIS A 48 -5.16 -32.32 17.11
CA HIS A 48 -4.09 -33.32 17.05
C HIS A 48 -4.26 -34.35 18.17
N TRP A 49 -4.66 -35.57 17.83
CA TRP A 49 -4.77 -36.65 18.81
C TRP A 49 -3.41 -37.31 19.08
N ARG A 50 -2.88 -37.15 20.29
CA ARG A 50 -1.67 -37.82 20.77
C ARG A 50 -2.00 -39.24 21.26
N GLY A 51 -1.48 -40.24 20.56
CA GLY A 51 -1.70 -41.65 20.88
C GLY A 51 -2.97 -42.22 20.22
N ALA A 52 -3.52 -43.30 20.77
CA ALA A 52 -4.73 -43.90 20.24
C ALA A 52 -5.94 -42.99 20.51
N PRO A 53 -6.65 -42.52 19.47
CA PRO A 53 -7.76 -41.60 19.66
C PRO A 53 -8.94 -42.30 20.33
N PRO A 54 -9.85 -41.55 20.99
CA PRO A 54 -11.05 -42.14 21.59
C PRO A 54 -11.99 -42.70 20.51
N ALA A 55 -13.10 -43.34 20.89
CA ALA A 55 -14.07 -43.82 19.92
C ALA A 55 -14.52 -42.68 18.97
N PRO A 56 -14.78 -42.93 17.67
CA PRO A 56 -15.11 -41.88 16.71
C PRO A 56 -16.27 -40.96 17.13
N ALA A 57 -17.26 -41.49 17.87
CA ALA A 57 -18.35 -40.70 18.42
C ALA A 57 -17.86 -39.59 19.37
N LEU A 58 -16.92 -39.91 20.26
CA LEU A 58 -16.34 -38.94 21.20
C LEU A 58 -15.42 -37.91 20.51
N GLN A 59 -14.78 -38.29 19.39
CA GLN A 59 -14.02 -37.35 18.56
C GLN A 59 -14.98 -36.34 17.93
N GLY A 60 -16.02 -36.84 17.25
CA GLY A 60 -17.04 -36.02 16.60
C GLY A 60 -17.76 -35.09 17.58
N GLU A 61 -18.06 -35.55 18.79
CA GLU A 61 -18.68 -34.71 19.83
C GLU A 61 -17.77 -33.55 20.27
N LEU A 62 -16.47 -33.80 20.46
CA LEU A 62 -15.51 -32.76 20.81
C LEU A 62 -15.37 -31.75 19.67
N GLU A 63 -15.24 -32.23 18.44
CA GLU A 63 -15.07 -31.42 17.24
C GLU A 63 -16.32 -30.60 16.94
N GLU A 64 -17.51 -31.19 17.02
CA GLU A 64 -18.78 -30.50 16.85
C GLU A 64 -18.98 -29.45 17.95
N SER A 65 -18.66 -29.79 19.21
CA SER A 65 -18.74 -28.83 20.32
C SER A 65 -17.77 -27.66 20.12
N LEU A 66 -16.52 -27.93 19.72
CA LEU A 66 -15.53 -26.88 19.43
C LEU A 66 -15.95 -26.02 18.24
N SER A 67 -16.35 -26.65 17.13
CA SER A 67 -16.83 -25.98 15.92
C SER A 67 -18.02 -25.09 16.20
N LYS A 68 -19.02 -25.61 16.94
CA LYS A 68 -20.21 -24.85 17.33
C LYS A 68 -19.87 -23.66 18.22
N ARG A 69 -18.97 -23.84 19.20
CA ARG A 69 -18.57 -22.76 20.13
C ARG A 69 -17.72 -21.69 19.45
N LEU A 70 -16.75 -22.10 18.63
CA LEU A 70 -15.92 -21.17 17.86
C LEU A 70 -16.74 -20.45 16.78
N GLY A 71 -17.60 -21.18 16.07
CA GLY A 71 -18.50 -20.69 15.02
C GLY A 71 -19.57 -19.71 15.51
N GLN A 72 -19.86 -19.69 16.83
CA GLN A 72 -20.70 -18.65 17.44
C GLN A 72 -20.00 -17.28 17.45
N SER A 73 -18.66 -17.25 17.51
CA SER A 73 -17.88 -16.02 17.67
C SER A 73 -17.03 -15.64 16.44
N TYR A 74 -16.66 -16.61 15.61
CA TYR A 74 -15.75 -16.49 14.45
C TYR A 74 -16.29 -17.25 13.23
N ALA A 75 -15.80 -16.93 12.03
CA ALA A 75 -15.97 -17.80 10.87
C ALA A 75 -14.94 -18.94 10.97
N THR A 76 -15.32 -20.05 11.61
CA THR A 76 -14.38 -21.12 11.96
C THR A 76 -14.64 -22.42 11.22
N GLU A 77 -13.57 -23.01 10.70
CA GLU A 77 -13.55 -24.40 10.24
C GLU A 77 -12.66 -25.25 11.15
N VAL A 78 -13.09 -26.49 11.41
CA VAL A 78 -12.32 -27.43 12.24
C VAL A 78 -11.75 -28.52 11.34
N GLU A 79 -10.42 -28.59 11.27
CA GLU A 79 -9.68 -29.67 10.61
C GLU A 79 -9.13 -30.64 11.65
N VAL A 80 -9.15 -31.94 11.35
CA VAL A 80 -8.75 -32.98 12.30
C VAL A 80 -7.58 -33.77 11.74
N HIS A 81 -6.49 -33.80 12.48
CA HIS A 81 -5.28 -34.50 12.08
C HIS A 81 -4.90 -35.57 13.10
N ARG A 82 -4.62 -36.76 12.58
CA ARG A 82 -4.13 -37.88 13.39
C ARG A 82 -2.61 -37.95 13.25
N ARG A 83 -1.89 -37.67 14.33
CA ARG A 83 -0.42 -37.73 14.34
C ARG A 83 0.09 -38.23 15.69
N THR A 84 1.17 -39.00 15.65
CA THR A 84 1.89 -39.40 16.86
C THR A 84 2.98 -38.37 17.14
N GLY A 85 2.84 -37.58 18.21
CA GLY A 85 3.85 -36.60 18.61
C GLY A 85 3.34 -35.16 18.72
N PRO A 86 4.23 -34.17 18.95
CA PRO A 86 3.89 -32.76 18.93
C PRO A 86 3.57 -32.27 17.51
N PHE A 87 2.94 -31.11 17.39
CA PHE A 87 2.78 -30.35 16.15
C PHE A 87 4.15 -29.93 15.63
N GLU A 88 4.44 -30.28 14.38
CA GLU A 88 5.74 -30.06 13.69
C GLU A 88 5.64 -29.04 12.54
N GLY A 89 4.53 -28.31 12.44
CA GLY A 89 4.24 -27.40 11.34
C GLY A 89 3.10 -27.89 10.45
N PHE A 90 2.65 -27.01 9.56
CA PHE A 90 1.58 -27.33 8.60
C PHE A 90 2.15 -28.05 7.37
N ASP A 91 1.43 -29.05 6.86
CA ASP A 91 1.74 -29.60 5.54
C ASP A 91 1.23 -28.68 4.42
N ALA A 92 1.80 -28.85 3.22
CA ALA A 92 1.53 -27.96 2.09
C ALA A 92 0.04 -27.93 1.69
N ASP A 93 -0.65 -29.07 1.77
CA ASP A 93 -2.06 -29.17 1.43
C ASP A 93 -2.94 -28.44 2.44
N THR A 94 -2.61 -28.53 3.73
CA THR A 94 -3.30 -27.82 4.81
C THR A 94 -3.10 -26.31 4.71
N LEU A 95 -1.88 -25.85 4.40
CA LEU A 95 -1.62 -24.42 4.16
C LEU A 95 -2.39 -23.87 2.97
N ALA A 96 -2.42 -24.61 1.85
CA ALA A 96 -3.15 -24.18 0.65
C ALA A 96 -4.65 -24.00 0.94
N ARG A 97 -5.27 -24.94 1.66
CA ARG A 97 -6.68 -24.83 2.07
C ARG A 97 -6.94 -23.64 2.99
N MET A 98 -6.06 -23.39 3.96
CA MET A 98 -6.20 -22.28 4.91
C MET A 98 -6.08 -20.92 4.21
N VAL A 99 -5.19 -20.81 3.22
CA VAL A 99 -5.04 -19.60 2.40
C VAL A 99 -6.26 -19.38 1.50
N GLU A 100 -6.76 -20.42 0.82
CA GLU A 100 -7.96 -20.33 -0.05
C GLU A 100 -9.21 -19.88 0.71
N ARG A 101 -9.28 -20.20 2.01
CA ARG A 101 -10.43 -19.93 2.87
C ARG A 101 -10.29 -18.67 3.73
N GLU A 102 -9.27 -17.87 3.45
CA GLU A 102 -9.02 -16.61 4.16
C GLU A 102 -8.89 -16.79 5.68
N VAL A 103 -8.27 -17.89 6.11
CA VAL A 103 -7.97 -18.12 7.53
C VAL A 103 -6.86 -17.16 7.96
N ASP A 104 -7.07 -16.44 9.05
CA ASP A 104 -6.11 -15.50 9.63
C ASP A 104 -5.32 -16.14 10.78
N ASP A 105 -5.98 -16.95 11.61
CA ASP A 105 -5.40 -17.57 12.80
C ASP A 105 -5.63 -19.07 12.85
N VAL A 106 -4.64 -19.82 13.36
CA VAL A 106 -4.79 -21.25 13.59
C VAL A 106 -4.61 -21.59 15.06
N ILE A 107 -5.60 -22.30 15.59
CA ILE A 107 -5.55 -22.92 16.90
C ILE A 107 -5.17 -24.38 16.70
N VAL A 108 -4.07 -24.82 17.31
CA VAL A 108 -3.68 -26.23 17.34
C VAL A 108 -3.95 -26.78 18.74
N LEU A 109 -4.85 -27.75 18.84
CA LEU A 109 -5.16 -28.44 20.09
C LEU A 109 -4.57 -29.86 20.06
N GLU A 110 -3.51 -30.07 20.83
CA GLU A 110 -2.90 -31.39 21.00
C GLU A 110 -3.55 -32.11 22.18
N VAL A 111 -4.34 -33.17 21.93
CA VAL A 111 -5.15 -33.85 22.95
C VAL A 111 -4.66 -35.28 23.17
N GLU A 112 -4.49 -35.66 24.43
CA GLU A 112 -4.26 -37.02 24.90
C GLU A 112 -5.50 -37.50 25.68
N SER A 113 -6.02 -38.67 25.32
CA SER A 113 -7.14 -39.31 26.03
C SER A 113 -6.60 -40.34 27.01
N LYS A 114 -6.94 -40.22 28.29
CA LYS A 114 -6.65 -41.22 29.33
C LYS A 114 -7.93 -41.80 29.89
N GLU A 115 -7.95 -43.10 30.12
CA GLU A 115 -9.04 -43.73 30.88
C GLU A 115 -8.94 -43.30 32.35
N ALA A 116 -10.03 -42.79 32.93
CA ALA A 116 -10.03 -42.49 34.36
C ALA A 116 -9.94 -43.81 35.14
N LYS A 117 -9.17 -43.80 36.23
CA LYS A 117 -9.17 -44.92 37.17
C LYS A 117 -10.61 -45.13 37.69
N PRO A 118 -11.11 -46.37 37.77
CA PRO A 118 -12.42 -46.63 38.33
C PRO A 118 -12.47 -46.14 39.78
N THR A 119 -13.42 -45.27 40.07
CA THR A 119 -13.73 -44.86 41.45
C THR A 119 -14.59 -45.94 42.09
N VAL A 120 -14.08 -46.56 43.15
CA VAL A 120 -14.84 -47.52 43.97
C VAL A 120 -15.71 -46.72 44.94
N GLY A 121 -17.02 -46.80 44.79
CA GLY A 121 -17.97 -46.28 45.78
C GLY A 121 -18.25 -47.30 46.88
N GLU A 122 -18.84 -46.85 48.00
CA GLU A 122 -19.21 -47.73 49.13
C GLU A 122 -20.24 -48.82 48.76
N ASP A 123 -20.98 -48.66 47.65
CA ASP A 123 -21.95 -49.65 47.12
C ASP A 123 -21.41 -50.52 45.97
N GLY A 124 -20.09 -50.55 45.77
CA GLY A 124 -19.43 -51.37 44.74
C GLY A 124 -18.93 -50.58 43.52
N PRO A 125 -18.32 -51.27 42.53
CA PRO A 125 -17.75 -50.61 41.37
C PRO A 125 -18.85 -50.05 40.46
N ILE A 126 -19.05 -48.73 40.53
CA ILE A 126 -19.86 -48.00 39.53
C ILE A 126 -19.00 -47.88 38.27
N ALA A 127 -19.30 -48.70 37.27
CA ALA A 127 -18.65 -48.64 35.96
C ALA A 127 -19.17 -47.45 35.12
N THR A 128 -18.92 -46.22 35.58
CA THR A 128 -18.95 -45.05 34.71
C THR A 128 -17.52 -44.82 34.22
N SER A 129 -17.22 -45.22 32.99
CA SER A 129 -15.92 -45.00 32.35
C SER A 129 -15.75 -43.52 31.99
N ASN A 130 -15.52 -42.68 33.00
CA ASN A 130 -15.13 -41.30 32.77
C ASN A 130 -13.79 -41.30 32.01
N ARG A 131 -13.69 -40.53 30.94
CA ARG A 131 -12.42 -40.29 30.26
C ARG A 131 -11.89 -38.92 30.64
N VAL A 132 -10.59 -38.84 30.90
CA VAL A 132 -9.88 -37.59 31.16
C VAL A 132 -9.14 -37.22 29.89
N PHE A 133 -9.41 -36.02 29.38
CA PHE A 133 -8.66 -35.42 28.29
C PHE A 133 -7.67 -34.44 28.88
N ASP A 134 -6.39 -34.65 28.56
CA ASP A 134 -5.32 -33.70 28.82
C ASP A 134 -4.83 -33.17 27.47
N GLY A 135 -4.64 -31.88 27.34
CA GLY A 135 -4.13 -31.33 26.10
C GLY A 135 -3.40 -30.01 26.24
N VAL A 136 -2.81 -29.63 25.12
CA VAL A 136 -2.06 -28.40 24.97
C VAL A 136 -2.70 -27.61 23.84
N LEU A 137 -3.25 -26.45 24.18
CA LEU A 137 -3.73 -25.47 23.23
C LEU A 137 -2.53 -24.61 22.78
N LYS A 138 -2.33 -24.49 21.48
CA LYS A 138 -1.32 -23.62 20.86
C LYS A 138 -2.01 -22.65 19.91
N ILE A 139 -1.56 -21.40 19.90
CA ILE A 139 -1.93 -20.43 18.88
C ILE A 139 -0.73 -20.30 17.94
N VAL A 140 -0.96 -20.54 16.65
CA VAL A 140 0.08 -20.64 15.64
C VAL A 140 -0.19 -19.63 14.52
N THR A 141 0.85 -18.93 14.10
CA THR A 141 0.80 -18.03 12.95
C THR A 141 0.90 -18.79 11.64
N LEU A 142 0.06 -18.45 10.66
CA LEU A 142 0.09 -19.07 9.32
C LEU A 142 1.32 -18.70 8.48
N ALA A 143 1.98 -17.58 8.81
CA ALA A 143 3.08 -17.06 8.00
C ALA A 143 4.43 -17.77 8.25
N ASP A 144 4.64 -18.32 9.45
CA ASP A 144 5.93 -18.85 9.89
C ASP A 144 5.83 -19.98 10.94
N ASP A 145 4.64 -20.59 11.10
CA ASP A 145 4.34 -21.73 11.98
C ASP A 145 4.73 -21.51 13.45
N ARG A 146 4.87 -20.26 13.85
CA ARG A 146 5.39 -19.90 15.17
C ARG A 146 4.28 -19.97 16.21
N VAL A 147 4.55 -20.68 17.30
CA VAL A 147 3.65 -20.71 18.47
C VAL A 147 3.75 -19.36 19.18
N VAL A 148 2.70 -18.54 19.11
CA VAL A 148 2.63 -17.24 19.78
C VAL A 148 2.04 -17.35 21.19
N ALA A 149 1.27 -18.41 21.46
CA ALA A 149 0.74 -18.68 22.77
C ALA A 149 0.55 -20.18 23.03
N GLN A 150 0.65 -20.59 24.29
CA GLN A 150 0.37 -21.96 24.70
C GLN A 150 -0.39 -22.01 26.03
N ALA A 151 -1.29 -23.00 26.16
CA ALA A 151 -2.04 -23.31 27.38
C ALA A 151 -2.06 -24.81 27.62
N LYS A 152 -2.06 -25.24 28.88
CA LYS A 152 -2.45 -26.60 29.23
C LYS A 152 -3.94 -26.61 29.57
N VAL A 153 -4.67 -27.56 29.02
CA VAL A 153 -6.10 -27.74 29.26
C VAL A 153 -6.34 -29.18 29.71
N SER A 154 -7.12 -29.37 30.77
CA SER A 154 -7.52 -30.71 31.21
C SER A 154 -8.99 -30.72 31.59
N GLY A 155 -9.69 -31.81 31.33
CA GLY A 155 -11.14 -31.90 31.53
C GLY A 155 -11.63 -33.34 31.49
N LYS A 156 -12.82 -33.57 32.05
CA LYS A 156 -13.48 -34.88 32.04
C LYS A 156 -14.58 -34.89 30.99
N SER A 157 -14.76 -36.00 30.29
CA SER A 157 -15.97 -36.24 29.52
C SER A 157 -16.76 -37.35 30.19
N ALA A 158 -18.05 -37.08 30.40
CA ALA A 158 -19.00 -38.11 30.83
C ALA A 158 -19.23 -39.11 29.69
N ALA A 159 -19.46 -40.37 30.03
CA ALA A 159 -19.64 -41.46 29.08
C ALA A 159 -20.97 -41.38 28.30
N ASP A 160 -21.89 -40.50 28.71
CA ASP A 160 -23.25 -40.35 28.20
C ASP A 160 -23.43 -39.19 27.20
N GLY A 161 -22.33 -38.58 26.73
CA GLY A 161 -22.35 -37.59 25.64
C GLY A 161 -22.97 -36.24 26.00
N ARG A 162 -23.30 -35.99 27.28
CA ARG A 162 -23.83 -34.69 27.71
C ARG A 162 -22.70 -33.70 27.99
N GLY A 163 -22.27 -32.98 26.94
CA GLY A 163 -21.44 -31.78 27.00
C GLY A 163 -20.02 -32.04 27.52
N SER A 164 -19.03 -32.11 26.63
CA SER A 164 -17.66 -32.30 27.09
C SER A 164 -17.16 -31.05 27.83
N SER A 165 -17.04 -31.14 29.17
CA SER A 165 -16.45 -30.07 29.99
C SER A 165 -15.05 -29.67 29.54
N TYR A 166 -14.40 -30.55 28.75
CA TYR A 166 -13.14 -30.29 28.10
C TYR A 166 -13.26 -29.26 26.95
N ALA A 167 -14.25 -29.37 26.06
CA ALA A 167 -14.48 -28.37 25.01
C ALA A 167 -14.74 -26.98 25.59
N ASP A 168 -15.52 -26.89 26.67
CA ASP A 168 -15.80 -25.62 27.34
C ASP A 168 -14.52 -25.01 27.94
N ARG A 169 -13.64 -25.84 28.53
CA ARG A 169 -12.34 -25.36 29.03
C ARG A 169 -11.40 -24.93 27.93
N VAL A 170 -11.37 -25.65 26.80
CA VAL A 170 -10.61 -25.24 25.61
C VAL A 170 -11.12 -23.88 25.14
N TRP A 171 -12.44 -23.73 25.01
CA TRP A 171 -13.08 -22.48 24.60
C TRP A 171 -12.76 -21.31 25.53
N LEU A 172 -12.84 -21.50 26.85
CA LEU A 172 -12.46 -20.47 27.83
C LEU A 172 -10.99 -20.04 27.68
N GLU A 173 -10.09 -20.98 27.41
CA GLU A 173 -8.67 -20.67 27.18
C GLU A 173 -8.41 -19.98 25.84
N VAL A 174 -9.25 -20.22 24.82
CA VAL A 174 -9.26 -19.47 23.55
C VAL A 174 -9.74 -18.04 23.80
N LEU A 175 -10.90 -17.85 24.45
CA LEU A 175 -11.46 -16.53 24.75
C LEU A 175 -10.49 -15.63 25.51
N LYS A 176 -9.80 -16.17 26.53
CA LYS A 176 -8.78 -15.43 27.31
C LYS A 176 -7.61 -14.92 26.46
N ARG A 177 -7.34 -15.54 25.31
CA ARG A 177 -6.18 -15.24 24.46
C ARG A 177 -6.52 -14.50 23.18
N PHE A 178 -7.73 -14.68 22.64
CA PHE A 178 -8.17 -14.04 21.39
C PHE A 178 -9.03 -12.78 21.58
N ASN A 179 -9.57 -12.52 22.78
CA ASN A 179 -10.35 -11.29 23.06
C ASN A 179 -9.48 -10.06 23.40
N ASP A 180 -8.15 -10.17 23.39
CA ASP A 180 -7.24 -9.06 23.65
C ASP A 180 -6.30 -8.85 22.44
N PRO A 181 -6.68 -7.99 21.47
CA PRO A 181 -5.86 -7.69 20.29
C PRO A 181 -4.51 -7.05 20.64
N GLY A 182 -4.30 -6.57 21.88
CA GLY A 182 -3.01 -6.06 22.35
C GLY A 182 -2.03 -7.13 22.84
N ARG A 183 -2.52 -8.36 23.08
CA ARG A 183 -1.73 -9.43 23.73
C ARG A 183 -0.81 -10.20 22.77
N TYR A 184 -1.17 -10.26 21.49
CA TYR A 184 -0.39 -10.90 20.42
C TYR A 184 -0.29 -9.96 19.20
N PRO A 185 0.62 -8.98 19.24
CA PRO A 185 0.76 -7.99 18.17
C PRO A 185 1.13 -8.63 16.82
N GLU A 186 1.55 -9.90 16.79
CA GLU A 186 1.81 -10.58 15.53
C GLU A 186 0.58 -11.04 14.77
N LEU A 187 -0.58 -11.04 15.45
CA LEU A 187 -1.90 -11.32 14.88
C LEU A 187 -2.63 -10.03 14.49
N ASP A 188 -2.05 -8.85 14.74
CA ASP A 188 -2.60 -7.56 14.30
C ASP A 188 -2.20 -7.31 12.84
N ASP A 189 -3.17 -7.33 11.94
CA ASP A 189 -3.01 -7.06 10.51
C ASP A 189 -2.18 -5.79 10.23
N LEU A 190 -2.38 -4.75 11.05
CA LEU A 190 -1.67 -3.49 10.89
C LEU A 190 -0.19 -3.62 11.27
N ALA A 191 0.11 -4.37 12.34
CA ALA A 191 1.48 -4.65 12.77
C ALA A 191 2.19 -5.67 11.84
N ALA A 192 1.46 -6.63 11.27
CA ALA A 192 1.95 -7.51 10.23
C ALA A 192 2.27 -6.72 8.94
N ALA A 193 1.36 -5.86 8.49
CA ALA A 193 1.56 -4.97 7.34
C ALA A 193 2.79 -4.06 7.52
N ASN A 194 2.94 -3.47 8.71
CA ASN A 194 4.10 -2.66 9.07
C ASN A 194 5.42 -3.43 8.93
N ARG A 195 5.49 -4.66 9.46
CA ARG A 195 6.69 -5.51 9.38
C ARG A 195 7.01 -5.93 7.95
N LEU A 196 6.00 -6.24 7.14
CA LEU A 196 6.19 -6.56 5.72
C LEU A 196 6.70 -5.35 4.93
N ALA A 197 6.15 -4.17 5.20
CA ALA A 197 6.61 -2.92 4.59
C ALA A 197 8.06 -2.57 4.99
N ASP A 198 8.44 -2.81 6.25
CA ASP A 198 9.81 -2.58 6.74
C ASP A 198 10.81 -3.56 6.11
N LYS A 199 10.36 -4.77 5.74
CA LYS A 199 11.12 -5.76 4.96
C LYS A 199 11.02 -5.57 3.43
N ASN A 200 10.43 -4.48 2.95
CA ASN A 200 10.20 -4.18 1.53
C ASN A 200 9.30 -5.19 0.78
N HIS A 201 8.50 -6.00 1.47
CA HIS A 201 7.48 -6.87 0.86
C HIS A 201 6.19 -6.09 0.59
N CYS A 202 6.27 -5.05 -0.23
CA CYS A 202 5.20 -4.08 -0.41
C CYS A 202 3.93 -4.65 -1.05
N ASP A 203 4.03 -5.61 -1.96
CA ASP A 203 2.86 -6.24 -2.60
C ASP A 203 1.95 -6.92 -1.57
N LEU A 204 2.53 -7.58 -0.55
CA LEU A 204 1.81 -8.25 0.53
C LEU A 204 1.34 -7.25 1.60
N ALA A 205 2.18 -6.26 1.93
CA ALA A 205 1.85 -5.22 2.91
C ALA A 205 0.61 -4.40 2.51
N ILE A 206 0.48 -4.04 1.23
CA ILE A 206 -0.66 -3.25 0.72
C ILE A 206 -1.99 -3.99 0.93
N ARG A 207 -2.05 -5.30 0.66
CA ARG A 207 -3.26 -6.10 0.86
C ARG A 207 -3.74 -6.05 2.32
N LEU A 208 -2.80 -6.17 3.26
CA LEU A 208 -3.10 -6.10 4.69
C LEU A 208 -3.47 -4.68 5.15
N TYR A 209 -2.83 -3.64 4.61
CA TYR A 209 -3.20 -2.25 4.89
C TYR A 209 -4.61 -1.93 4.37
N GLN A 210 -4.95 -2.34 3.14
CA GLN A 210 -6.28 -2.12 2.57
C GLN A 210 -7.38 -2.79 3.41
N ARG A 211 -7.13 -4.01 3.89
CA ARG A 211 -8.03 -4.73 4.80
C ARG A 211 -8.18 -4.03 6.15
N SER A 212 -7.07 -3.72 6.82
CA SER A 212 -7.07 -3.15 8.17
C SER A 212 -7.58 -1.71 8.24
N LEU A 213 -7.30 -0.88 7.22
CA LEU A 213 -7.74 0.51 7.13
C LEU A 213 -9.20 0.65 6.67
N ALA A 214 -9.75 -0.32 5.94
CA ALA A 214 -11.16 -0.33 5.53
C ALA A 214 -12.10 -0.75 6.68
N ALA A 215 -11.64 -1.64 7.55
CA ALA A 215 -12.46 -2.23 8.61
C ALA A 215 -12.57 -1.37 9.88
N SER A 216 -11.76 -0.31 10.04
CA SER A 216 -11.59 0.37 11.33
C SER A 216 -11.79 1.87 11.27
N SER A 217 -12.56 2.42 12.22
CA SER A 217 -12.62 3.85 12.53
C SER A 217 -11.86 4.10 13.83
N ALA A 218 -10.94 5.07 13.84
CA ALA A 218 -10.13 5.38 15.01
C ALA A 218 -11.02 5.83 16.18
N SER A 219 -10.99 5.11 17.29
CA SER A 219 -11.79 5.40 18.48
C SER A 219 -11.02 6.24 19.51
N SER A 220 -9.70 6.33 19.36
CA SER A 220 -8.80 7.11 20.23
C SER A 220 -7.74 7.87 19.44
N VAL A 221 -7.11 8.86 20.07
CA VAL A 221 -5.98 9.61 19.49
C VAL A 221 -4.78 8.69 19.21
N ALA A 222 -4.50 7.74 20.11
CA ALA A 222 -3.42 6.76 19.92
C ALA A 222 -3.66 5.86 18.70
N GLU A 223 -4.90 5.41 18.49
CA GLU A 223 -5.30 4.68 17.28
C GLU A 223 -5.23 5.56 16.05
N ALA A 224 -5.68 6.82 16.12
CA ALA A 224 -5.60 7.76 15.00
C ALA A 224 -4.13 7.96 14.55
N THR A 225 -3.20 8.11 15.49
CA THR A 225 -1.75 8.21 15.19
C THR A 225 -1.23 6.91 14.57
N LYS A 226 -1.64 5.74 15.09
CA LYS A 226 -1.25 4.43 14.54
C LYS A 226 -1.74 4.25 13.09
N TYR A 227 -3.02 4.57 12.82
CA TYR A 227 -3.60 4.50 11.47
C TYR A 227 -2.99 5.53 10.53
N HIS A 228 -2.62 6.72 11.01
CA HIS A 228 -1.93 7.70 10.19
C HIS A 228 -0.53 7.20 9.77
N GLY A 229 0.26 6.67 10.71
CA GLY A 229 1.56 6.09 10.40
C GLY A 229 1.47 4.89 9.44
N ALA A 230 0.42 4.09 9.57
CA ALA A 230 0.14 3.00 8.62
C ALA A 230 -0.23 3.51 7.23
N ARG A 231 -1.02 4.58 7.11
CA ARG A 231 -1.33 5.22 5.81
C ARG A 231 -0.07 5.75 5.13
N ASP A 232 0.86 6.33 5.90
CA ASP A 232 2.12 6.82 5.34
C ASP A 232 2.98 5.67 4.79
N LYS A 233 3.03 4.54 5.51
CA LYS A 233 3.73 3.33 5.05
C LYS A 233 3.04 2.66 3.87
N LEU A 234 1.70 2.63 3.83
CA LEU A 234 0.92 2.20 2.67
C LEU A 234 1.30 3.04 1.44
N ALA A 235 1.22 4.37 1.54
CA ALA A 235 1.58 5.27 0.46
C ALA A 235 3.05 5.12 0.02
N ARG A 236 3.97 4.82 0.94
CA ARG A 236 5.36 4.48 0.60
C ARG A 236 5.42 3.19 -0.23
N CYS A 237 4.71 2.14 0.16
CA CYS A 237 4.71 0.88 -0.58
C CYS A 237 4.05 0.98 -1.96
N GLU A 238 2.95 1.72 -2.08
CA GLU A 238 2.31 2.01 -3.37
C GLU A 238 3.26 2.74 -4.30
N ARG A 239 3.99 3.75 -3.81
CA ARG A 239 5.03 4.45 -4.58
C ARG A 239 6.17 3.52 -5.01
N MET A 240 6.58 2.58 -4.16
CA MET A 240 7.64 1.63 -4.52
C MET A 240 7.21 0.67 -5.63
N ILE A 241 5.98 0.15 -5.59
CA ILE A 241 5.45 -0.71 -6.65
C ILE A 241 5.29 0.11 -7.93
N ALA A 242 4.68 1.29 -7.84
CA ALA A 242 4.53 2.19 -8.99
C ALA A 242 5.89 2.52 -9.62
N PHE A 243 6.93 2.74 -8.81
CA PHE A 243 8.30 2.93 -9.28
C PHE A 243 8.83 1.70 -10.01
N ARG A 244 8.73 0.50 -9.41
CA ARG A 244 9.17 -0.76 -10.04
C ARG A 244 8.49 -0.98 -11.39
N ASP A 245 7.18 -0.82 -11.44
CA ASP A 245 6.38 -1.01 -12.65
C ASP A 245 6.73 0.04 -13.72
N ALA A 246 6.94 1.29 -13.29
CA ALA A 246 7.42 2.35 -14.18
C ALA A 246 8.83 2.04 -14.71
N THR A 247 9.74 1.53 -13.88
CA THR A 247 11.09 1.14 -14.28
C THR A 247 11.05 0.01 -15.30
N GLU A 248 10.20 -1.00 -15.08
CA GLU A 248 10.05 -2.10 -16.03
C GLU A 248 9.48 -1.63 -17.38
N LYS A 249 8.47 -0.73 -17.35
CA LYS A 249 7.92 -0.11 -18.56
C LYS A 249 8.97 0.74 -19.28
N ASP A 250 9.73 1.54 -18.55
CA ASP A 250 10.77 2.43 -19.09
C ASP A 250 11.95 1.63 -19.67
N ALA A 251 12.29 0.48 -19.09
CA ALA A 251 13.30 -0.44 -19.62
C ALA A 251 12.90 -1.05 -20.98
N LYS A 252 11.60 -1.26 -21.21
CA LYS A 252 11.05 -1.79 -22.47
C LYS A 252 10.67 -0.69 -23.47
N ALA A 253 10.64 0.56 -23.03
CA ALA A 253 10.20 1.67 -23.86
C ALA A 253 11.23 1.97 -24.95
N THR A 254 10.78 2.02 -26.19
CA THR A 254 11.57 2.47 -27.34
C THR A 254 11.26 3.93 -27.64
N PHE A 255 12.24 4.63 -28.21
CA PHE A 255 12.02 6.01 -28.62
C PHE A 255 10.87 6.11 -29.63
N LYS A 256 9.97 7.05 -29.35
CA LYS A 256 8.92 7.48 -30.27
C LYS A 256 8.50 8.89 -29.90
N LEU A 257 8.50 9.79 -30.88
CA LEU A 257 7.85 11.10 -30.75
C LEU A 257 6.35 10.94 -31.06
N THR A 258 5.50 11.24 -30.09
CA THR A 258 4.04 11.16 -30.24
C THR A 258 3.44 12.57 -30.17
N PRO A 259 2.78 13.05 -31.24
CA PRO A 259 2.03 14.29 -31.16
C PRO A 259 0.68 14.05 -30.46
N GLU A 260 0.39 14.86 -29.45
CA GLU A 260 -0.87 14.87 -28.71
C GLU A 260 -1.55 16.22 -28.86
N PHE A 261 -2.84 16.21 -29.19
CA PHE A 261 -3.62 17.41 -29.47
C PHE A 261 -4.82 17.46 -28.55
N GLU A 262 -4.98 18.56 -27.82
CA GLU A 262 -6.10 18.74 -26.92
C GLU A 262 -6.64 20.17 -27.04
N SER A 263 -7.95 20.29 -27.24
CA SER A 263 -8.65 21.58 -27.40
C SER A 263 -8.11 22.47 -28.53
N VAL A 264 -7.61 21.87 -29.63
CA VAL A 264 -7.13 22.59 -30.83
C VAL A 264 -7.86 22.12 -32.10
N ALA A 265 -8.08 23.03 -33.04
CA ALA A 265 -8.80 22.76 -34.28
C ALA A 265 -8.06 21.71 -35.14
N THR A 266 -8.80 20.81 -35.81
CA THR A 266 -8.24 19.71 -36.62
C THR A 266 -7.20 20.16 -37.63
N ARG A 267 -7.41 21.31 -38.30
CA ARG A 267 -6.44 21.90 -39.22
C ARG A 267 -5.07 22.18 -38.60
N VAL A 268 -5.05 22.64 -37.34
CA VAL A 268 -3.81 22.89 -36.60
C VAL A 268 -3.13 21.56 -36.27
N GLN A 269 -3.92 20.55 -35.92
CA GLN A 269 -3.40 19.19 -35.68
C GLN A 269 -2.71 18.62 -36.92
N ASP A 270 -3.36 18.75 -38.08
CA ASP A 270 -2.84 18.24 -39.35
C ASP A 270 -1.60 19.00 -39.79
N ALA A 271 -1.56 20.33 -39.60
CA ALA A 271 -0.37 21.14 -39.85
C ALA A 271 0.82 20.68 -39.00
N PHE A 272 0.63 20.40 -37.70
CA PHE A 272 1.69 19.85 -36.86
C PHE A 272 2.11 18.44 -37.28
N ARG A 273 1.16 17.57 -37.65
CA ARG A 273 1.49 16.22 -38.15
C ARG A 273 2.37 16.27 -39.39
N HIS A 274 2.21 17.27 -40.25
CA HIS A 274 3.09 17.50 -41.39
C HIS A 274 4.43 18.17 -40.99
N ALA A 275 4.40 19.16 -40.10
CA ALA A 275 5.58 19.94 -39.74
C ALA A 275 6.61 19.16 -38.92
N ILE A 276 6.17 18.21 -38.09
CA ILE A 276 7.08 17.45 -37.21
C ILE A 276 8.11 16.65 -38.01
N PRO A 277 7.76 15.79 -38.99
CA PRO A 277 8.73 15.07 -39.80
C PRO A 277 9.70 15.97 -40.57
N THR A 278 9.26 17.14 -41.03
CA THR A 278 10.09 18.03 -41.87
C THR A 278 11.01 18.94 -41.04
N SER A 279 10.72 19.11 -39.74
CA SER A 279 11.53 19.96 -38.85
C SER A 279 12.87 19.36 -38.44
N GLY A 280 13.01 18.03 -38.43
CA GLY A 280 14.16 17.33 -37.84
C GLY A 280 14.04 17.11 -36.31
N LEU A 281 12.87 17.40 -35.71
CA LEU A 281 12.67 17.35 -34.26
C LEU A 281 12.89 15.94 -33.69
N THR A 282 12.48 14.92 -34.44
CA THR A 282 12.62 13.51 -34.06
C THR A 282 14.09 13.13 -33.92
N GLU A 283 14.92 13.55 -34.87
CA GLU A 283 16.35 13.26 -34.94
C GLU A 283 17.13 13.97 -33.83
N GLU A 284 16.79 15.22 -33.51
CA GLU A 284 17.42 15.94 -32.40
C GLU A 284 17.01 15.36 -31.04
N LEU A 285 15.75 14.96 -30.86
CA LEU A 285 15.29 14.30 -29.62
C LEU A 285 16.00 12.96 -29.39
N LEU A 286 16.21 12.17 -30.45
CA LEU A 286 16.92 10.88 -30.38
C LEU A 286 18.35 11.00 -29.84
N LYS A 287 19.02 12.13 -30.06
CA LYS A 287 20.38 12.36 -29.54
C LYS A 287 20.40 12.53 -28.02
N LEU A 288 19.28 12.98 -27.44
CA LEU A 288 19.20 13.36 -26.03
C LEU A 288 18.42 12.35 -25.19
N THR A 289 17.49 11.60 -25.78
CA THR A 289 16.75 10.54 -25.08
C THR A 289 16.48 9.34 -25.99
N ASP A 290 16.60 8.14 -25.41
CA ASP A 290 16.14 6.88 -25.99
C ASP A 290 14.68 6.55 -25.60
N LYS A 291 14.06 7.41 -24.78
CA LYS A 291 12.71 7.20 -24.23
C LYS A 291 11.66 7.94 -25.05
N PRO A 292 10.37 7.53 -24.95
CA PRO A 292 9.28 8.24 -25.60
C PRO A 292 9.29 9.73 -25.26
N ALA A 293 9.00 10.55 -26.26
CA ALA A 293 8.81 11.97 -26.14
C ALA A 293 7.42 12.34 -26.67
N VAL A 294 6.82 13.37 -26.10
CA VAL A 294 5.48 13.83 -26.47
C VAL A 294 5.57 15.27 -26.90
N LEU A 295 5.05 15.57 -28.10
CA LEU A 295 4.75 16.95 -28.47
C LEU A 295 3.28 17.21 -28.20
N ARG A 296 2.98 17.89 -27.10
CA ARG A 296 1.61 18.23 -26.72
C ARG A 296 1.26 19.64 -27.19
N VAL A 297 0.19 19.75 -27.97
CA VAL A 297 -0.33 21.04 -28.45
C VAL A 297 -1.70 21.28 -27.82
N LEU A 298 -1.75 22.29 -26.97
CA LEU A 298 -2.92 22.77 -26.24
C LEU A 298 -3.31 24.15 -26.75
N SER A 299 -4.51 24.61 -26.41
CA SER A 299 -4.90 25.99 -26.69
C SER A 299 -3.90 26.97 -26.05
N GLY A 300 -3.16 27.72 -26.88
CA GLY A 300 -2.17 28.71 -26.47
C GLY A 300 -0.81 28.17 -26.02
N VAL A 301 -0.56 26.85 -26.07
CA VAL A 301 0.72 26.26 -25.64
C VAL A 301 1.13 25.09 -26.54
N MET A 302 2.37 25.12 -27.00
CA MET A 302 3.08 23.98 -27.57
C MET A 302 4.14 23.51 -26.56
N ARG A 303 4.04 22.27 -26.10
CA ARG A 303 4.93 21.70 -25.09
C ARG A 303 5.63 20.46 -25.63
N ILE A 304 6.95 20.41 -25.47
CA ILE A 304 7.74 19.19 -25.68
C ILE A 304 8.00 18.56 -24.33
N GLU A 305 7.51 17.34 -24.14
CA GLU A 305 7.74 16.55 -22.93
C GLU A 305 8.73 15.43 -23.23
N MET A 306 9.82 15.36 -22.47
CA MET A 306 10.82 14.30 -22.61
C MET A 306 11.32 13.80 -21.25
N ARG A 307 11.77 12.55 -21.21
CA ARG A 307 12.42 11.96 -20.04
C ARG A 307 13.72 12.71 -19.73
N TYR A 308 13.86 13.17 -18.49
CA TYR A 308 15.14 13.67 -17.97
C TYR A 308 16.06 12.49 -17.64
N HIS A 309 17.32 12.58 -18.09
CA HIS A 309 18.37 11.61 -17.82
C HIS A 309 19.53 12.32 -17.11
N PRO A 310 19.65 12.19 -15.77
CA PRO A 310 20.65 12.93 -15.01
C PRO A 310 22.08 12.58 -15.45
N GLU A 311 22.34 11.32 -15.81
CA GLU A 311 23.66 10.87 -16.28
C GLU A 311 24.08 11.60 -17.56
N ARG A 312 23.21 11.65 -18.58
CA ARG A 312 23.49 12.34 -19.85
C ARG A 312 23.64 13.84 -19.68
N TYR A 313 22.81 14.45 -18.82
CA TYR A 313 22.93 15.86 -18.50
C TYR A 313 24.27 16.16 -17.83
N ASN A 314 24.62 15.40 -16.79
CA ASN A 314 25.89 15.55 -16.07
C ASN A 314 27.12 15.32 -16.95
N GLU A 315 27.04 14.37 -17.89
CA GLU A 315 28.08 14.15 -18.90
C GLU A 315 28.22 15.37 -19.83
N ALA A 316 27.11 15.91 -20.34
CA ALA A 316 27.10 17.06 -21.24
C ALA A 316 27.64 18.35 -20.61
N ILE A 317 27.50 18.50 -19.28
CA ILE A 317 28.00 19.65 -18.53
C ILE A 317 29.33 19.36 -17.81
N SER A 318 29.94 18.21 -18.06
CA SER A 318 31.19 17.82 -17.41
C SER A 318 32.29 18.83 -17.71
N GLY A 319 33.00 19.27 -16.66
CA GLY A 319 34.05 20.29 -16.75
C GLY A 319 33.54 21.75 -16.76
N ARG A 320 32.23 21.99 -16.72
CA ARG A 320 31.67 23.34 -16.58
C ARG A 320 31.59 23.78 -15.11
N PRO A 321 31.66 25.09 -14.82
CA PRO A 321 31.48 25.60 -13.45
C PRO A 321 30.12 25.20 -12.87
N ARG A 322 30.10 24.60 -11.68
CA ARG A 322 28.82 24.31 -11.00
C ARG A 322 28.24 25.54 -10.31
N TYR A 323 29.10 26.51 -10.01
CA TYR A 323 28.76 27.70 -9.24
C TYR A 323 29.41 28.95 -9.82
N VAL A 324 28.70 30.07 -9.75
CA VAL A 324 29.25 31.42 -9.94
C VAL A 324 28.88 32.25 -8.73
N ARG A 325 29.89 32.83 -8.06
CA ARG A 325 29.70 33.62 -6.84
C ARG A 325 28.90 32.89 -5.74
N GLY A 326 29.10 31.57 -5.64
CA GLY A 326 28.38 30.71 -4.70
C GLY A 326 26.96 30.32 -5.14
N GLN A 327 26.47 30.78 -6.29
CA GLN A 327 25.15 30.42 -6.81
C GLN A 327 25.26 29.26 -7.80
N PRO A 328 24.47 28.17 -7.66
CA PRO A 328 24.45 27.04 -8.56
C PRO A 328 23.94 27.44 -9.94
N LEU A 329 24.51 26.80 -10.95
CA LEU A 329 24.17 27.00 -12.35
C LEU A 329 23.47 25.77 -12.92
N ILE A 330 22.46 26.03 -13.75
CA ILE A 330 21.79 25.04 -14.59
C ILE A 330 22.01 25.44 -16.05
N TYR A 331 22.41 24.48 -16.88
CA TYR A 331 22.82 24.69 -18.26
C TYR A 331 21.74 24.16 -19.20
N PHE A 332 20.90 25.05 -19.74
CA PHE A 332 19.85 24.68 -20.70
C PHE A 332 20.32 24.68 -22.15
N ASP A 333 21.54 25.12 -22.44
CA ASP A 333 22.14 25.07 -23.79
C ASP A 333 22.25 23.64 -24.33
N VAL A 334 22.34 22.65 -23.45
CA VAL A 334 22.29 21.22 -23.80
C VAL A 334 21.01 20.87 -24.59
N TYR A 335 19.92 21.63 -24.40
CA TYR A 335 18.63 21.42 -25.05
C TYR A 335 18.34 22.42 -26.18
N GLU A 336 19.26 23.34 -26.49
CA GLU A 336 19.07 24.44 -27.45
C GLU A 336 18.60 23.94 -28.82
N ARG A 337 19.26 22.89 -29.34
CA ARG A 337 18.92 22.34 -30.66
C ARG A 337 17.49 21.83 -30.71
N ILE A 338 17.00 21.19 -29.64
CA ILE A 338 15.61 20.72 -29.62
C ILE A 338 14.66 21.91 -29.58
N MET A 339 14.94 22.91 -28.73
CA MET A 339 14.12 24.12 -28.61
C MET A 339 14.03 24.86 -29.94
N LEU A 340 15.15 25.01 -30.66
CA LEU A 340 15.17 25.60 -32.00
C LEU A 340 14.33 24.80 -33.00
N THR A 341 14.50 23.48 -32.98
CA THR A 341 13.80 22.60 -33.92
C THR A 341 12.29 22.55 -33.64
N ALA A 342 11.90 22.70 -32.38
CA ALA A 342 10.53 22.89 -31.96
C ALA A 342 9.93 24.17 -32.53
N LEU A 343 10.64 25.29 -32.43
CA LEU A 343 10.19 26.57 -32.99
C LEU A 343 10.07 26.49 -34.51
N ASN A 344 10.98 25.77 -35.16
CA ASN A 344 10.89 25.49 -36.60
C ASN A 344 9.64 24.66 -36.92
N ALA A 345 9.34 23.61 -36.15
CA ALA A 345 8.11 22.84 -36.31
C ALA A 345 6.86 23.71 -36.13
N LYS A 346 6.84 24.60 -35.12
CA LYS A 346 5.74 25.57 -34.90
C LYS A 346 5.60 26.51 -36.10
N THR A 347 6.71 27.02 -36.61
CA THR A 347 6.74 27.97 -37.72
C THR A 347 6.28 27.32 -39.02
N ASN A 348 6.74 26.11 -39.32
CA ASN A 348 6.32 25.33 -40.48
C ASN A 348 4.81 25.01 -40.39
N ALA A 349 4.33 24.55 -39.23
CA ALA A 349 2.90 24.32 -39.03
C ALA A 349 2.08 25.61 -39.23
N ALA A 350 2.60 26.77 -38.82
CA ALA A 350 1.93 28.04 -39.02
C ALA A 350 1.91 28.50 -40.49
N GLN A 351 2.86 28.06 -41.32
CA GLN A 351 2.88 28.37 -42.76
C GLN A 351 1.83 27.57 -43.55
N ASP A 352 1.47 26.38 -43.06
CA ASP A 352 0.46 25.52 -43.67
C ASP A 352 -0.99 25.93 -43.33
N LEU A 353 -1.16 26.97 -42.50
CA LEU A 353 -2.44 27.41 -41.98
C LEU A 353 -2.95 28.71 -42.64
N PRO A 354 -4.27 28.94 -42.69
CA PRO A 354 -4.84 30.23 -43.08
C PRO A 354 -4.34 31.38 -42.19
N PRO A 355 -4.30 32.63 -42.68
CA PRO A 355 -3.72 33.76 -41.95
C PRO A 355 -4.27 33.99 -40.53
N TYR A 356 -5.56 33.71 -40.30
CA TYR A 356 -6.19 33.83 -38.99
C TYR A 356 -5.61 32.83 -37.97
N ASP A 357 -5.47 31.56 -38.36
CA ASP A 357 -4.91 30.51 -37.49
C ASP A 357 -3.40 30.64 -37.36
N GLN A 358 -2.73 31.12 -38.41
CA GLN A 358 -1.30 31.41 -38.38
C GLN A 358 -0.96 32.45 -37.30
N ALA A 359 -1.77 33.51 -37.18
CA ALA A 359 -1.59 34.51 -36.13
C ALA A 359 -1.76 33.89 -34.74
N GLY A 360 -2.83 33.12 -34.52
CA GLY A 360 -3.06 32.42 -33.26
C GLY A 360 -1.94 31.45 -32.89
N LEU A 361 -1.43 30.67 -33.86
CA LEU A 361 -0.35 29.71 -33.60
C LEU A 361 0.99 30.39 -33.29
N LYS A 362 1.26 31.57 -33.85
CA LYS A 362 2.45 32.36 -33.50
C LYS A 362 2.44 32.81 -32.05
N GLU A 363 1.25 33.07 -31.49
CA GLU A 363 1.06 33.45 -30.09
C GLU A 363 1.16 32.27 -29.11
N PHE A 364 1.23 31.03 -29.60
CA PHE A 364 1.39 29.88 -28.71
C PHE A 364 2.74 29.96 -27.99
N ARG A 365 2.68 29.87 -26.67
CA ARG A 365 3.87 29.74 -25.83
C ARG A 365 4.52 28.40 -26.07
N THR A 366 5.85 28.36 -26.02
CA THR A 366 6.63 27.15 -26.24
C THR A 366 7.30 26.72 -24.94
N VAL A 367 7.11 25.46 -24.55
CA VAL A 367 7.54 24.95 -23.24
C VAL A 367 8.33 23.66 -23.41
N LEU A 368 9.48 23.57 -22.76
CA LEU A 368 10.25 22.34 -22.61
C LEU A 368 9.92 21.76 -21.23
N ARG A 369 9.38 20.55 -21.20
CA ARG A 369 9.12 19.80 -19.98
C ARG A 369 10.08 18.61 -19.88
N LEU A 370 10.87 18.60 -18.83
CA LEU A 370 11.74 17.50 -18.46
C LEU A 370 11.08 16.72 -17.33
N SER A 371 10.84 15.43 -17.50
CA SER A 371 10.08 14.61 -16.53
C SER A 371 10.91 13.43 -16.02
N THR A 372 10.88 13.19 -14.70
CA THR A 372 11.42 11.96 -14.08
C THR A 372 10.45 10.79 -14.21
N LEU A 373 10.95 9.58 -13.96
CA LEU A 373 10.16 8.35 -14.00
C LEU A 373 8.95 8.38 -13.05
N ILE A 374 9.07 9.06 -11.92
CA ILE A 374 8.07 9.11 -10.86
C ILE A 374 7.09 10.28 -10.98
N GLY A 375 7.13 11.04 -12.07
CA GLY A 375 6.19 12.12 -12.35
C GLY A 375 6.63 13.50 -11.87
N ASP A 376 7.76 13.63 -11.18
CA ASP A 376 8.37 14.95 -10.97
C ASP A 376 8.74 15.55 -12.33
N TYR A 377 8.54 16.85 -12.51
CA TYR A 377 8.90 17.53 -13.76
C TYR A 377 9.36 18.96 -13.53
N ILE A 378 10.15 19.46 -14.48
CA ILE A 378 10.52 20.87 -14.64
C ILE A 378 9.98 21.36 -15.99
N GLU A 379 9.40 22.56 -16.01
CA GLU A 379 9.03 23.28 -17.23
C GLU A 379 9.84 24.56 -17.37
N LEU A 380 10.34 24.78 -18.58
CA LEU A 380 11.01 26.00 -19.01
C LEU A 380 10.28 26.56 -20.24
N GLU A 381 9.80 27.79 -20.15
CA GLU A 381 9.26 28.51 -21.30
C GLU A 381 10.41 29.06 -22.15
N PHE A 382 10.29 28.96 -23.47
CA PHE A 382 11.29 29.46 -24.41
C PHE A 382 10.63 30.06 -25.65
N GLY A 383 11.36 30.88 -26.39
CA GLY A 383 10.91 31.53 -27.62
C GLY A 383 12.07 31.90 -28.55
N ASP A 384 11.73 32.49 -29.69
CA ASP A 384 12.71 33.02 -30.66
C ASP A 384 12.89 34.53 -30.45
N THR A 385 14.14 34.96 -30.35
CA THR A 385 14.53 36.37 -30.47
C THR A 385 15.68 36.50 -31.44
N ARG A 386 15.41 37.07 -32.61
CA ARG A 386 16.44 37.45 -33.61
C ARG A 386 17.42 36.31 -33.94
N SER A 387 16.87 35.11 -34.17
CA SER A 387 17.64 33.90 -34.53
C SER A 387 18.43 33.27 -33.38
N GLN A 388 18.08 33.59 -32.12
CA GLN A 388 18.59 32.94 -30.92
C GLN A 388 17.43 32.52 -30.01
N ILE A 389 17.62 31.42 -29.28
CA ILE A 389 16.67 30.99 -28.27
C ILE A 389 16.74 31.94 -27.08
N ALA A 390 15.59 32.48 -26.68
CA ALA A 390 15.43 33.08 -25.36
C ALA A 390 14.67 32.11 -24.46
N ILE A 391 15.19 31.92 -23.25
CA ILE A 391 14.50 31.19 -22.19
C ILE A 391 13.90 32.19 -21.20
N ALA A 392 12.77 31.83 -20.59
CA ALA A 392 12.14 32.62 -19.54
C ALA A 392 13.00 32.66 -18.26
N ASP A 393 12.77 33.68 -17.44
CA ASP A 393 13.37 33.81 -16.11
C ASP A 393 12.67 32.98 -15.03
N GLU A 394 11.61 32.27 -15.41
CA GLU A 394 10.79 31.42 -14.54
C GLU A 394 10.90 29.94 -14.95
N LEU A 395 11.08 29.11 -13.94
CA LEU A 395 11.10 27.66 -14.05
C LEU A 395 9.99 27.09 -13.18
N ARG A 396 9.05 26.34 -13.77
CA ARG A 396 8.01 25.66 -13.00
C ARG A 396 8.50 24.28 -12.60
N ILE A 397 8.42 23.96 -11.31
CA ILE A 397 8.76 22.64 -10.80
C ILE A 397 7.55 22.00 -10.12
N HIS A 398 7.38 20.71 -10.43
CA HIS A 398 6.46 19.82 -9.76
C HIS A 398 7.24 18.67 -9.15
N SER A 399 7.01 18.39 -7.87
CA SER A 399 7.49 17.17 -7.23
C SER A 399 6.33 16.50 -6.52
N VAL A 400 6.20 15.18 -6.68
CA VAL A 400 5.10 14.41 -6.10
C VAL A 400 5.06 14.62 -4.58
N GLY A 401 3.90 15.09 -4.10
CA GLY A 401 3.69 15.42 -2.69
C GLY A 401 3.94 16.90 -2.34
N PHE A 402 4.31 17.73 -3.32
CA PHE A 402 4.48 19.17 -3.18
C PHE A 402 3.58 19.93 -4.16
N GLN A 403 3.26 21.18 -3.84
CA GLN A 403 2.55 22.06 -4.77
C GLN A 403 3.49 22.53 -5.88
N ASP A 404 2.92 22.79 -7.06
CA ASP A 404 3.65 23.41 -8.17
C ASP A 404 4.26 24.72 -7.71
N THR A 405 5.57 24.85 -7.92
CA THR A 405 6.36 25.99 -7.47
C THR A 405 6.99 26.67 -8.67
N ILE A 406 7.07 28.01 -8.65
CA ILE A 406 7.73 28.80 -9.69
C ILE A 406 9.02 29.35 -9.11
N VAL A 407 10.14 28.99 -9.73
CA VAL A 407 11.48 29.42 -9.34
C VAL A 407 11.95 30.50 -10.30
N LYS A 408 12.40 31.64 -9.77
CA LYS A 408 12.97 32.73 -10.57
C LYS A 408 14.48 32.67 -10.62
N ALA A 409 15.04 33.00 -11.79
CA ALA A 409 16.48 33.15 -11.97
C ALA A 409 17.01 34.30 -11.12
N SER A 410 18.11 34.07 -10.40
CA SER A 410 18.75 35.09 -9.56
C SER A 410 19.63 36.07 -10.36
N ALA A 411 20.03 35.66 -11.57
CA ALA A 411 20.82 36.46 -12.50
C ALA A 411 20.21 36.44 -13.92
N PRO A 412 19.12 37.18 -14.19
CA PRO A 412 18.41 37.13 -15.48
C PRO A 412 19.29 37.48 -16.70
N GLN A 413 20.38 38.23 -16.50
CA GLN A 413 21.33 38.56 -17.56
C GLN A 413 22.06 37.33 -18.14
N GLU A 414 22.24 36.26 -17.35
CA GLU A 414 22.92 35.03 -17.77
C GLU A 414 22.02 34.10 -18.60
N LEU A 415 20.71 34.36 -18.64
CA LEU A 415 19.74 33.61 -19.45
C LEU A 415 20.02 33.70 -20.96
N ARG A 416 20.75 34.75 -21.42
CA ARG A 416 21.21 34.86 -22.82
C ARG A 416 22.16 33.76 -23.22
N GLU A 417 22.87 33.18 -22.26
CA GLU A 417 23.76 32.03 -22.45
C GLU A 417 23.05 30.71 -22.12
N MET A 418 21.72 30.75 -21.93
CA MET A 418 20.89 29.64 -21.45
C MET A 418 21.36 29.07 -20.11
N ILE A 419 21.95 29.92 -19.27
CA ILE A 419 22.37 29.58 -17.91
C ILE A 419 21.31 30.10 -16.94
N PHE A 420 20.74 29.19 -16.15
CA PHE A 420 19.77 29.52 -15.11
C PHE A 420 20.45 29.46 -13.75
N THR A 421 20.65 30.62 -13.16
CA THR A 421 21.35 30.79 -11.88
C THR A 421 20.35 30.75 -10.74
N LEU A 422 20.55 29.83 -9.79
CA LEU A 422 19.69 29.69 -8.63
C LEU A 422 20.01 30.73 -7.55
N GLY A 423 19.13 30.87 -6.56
CA GLY A 423 19.31 31.77 -5.43
C GLY A 423 20.55 31.46 -4.57
N PRO A 424 20.79 32.24 -3.50
CA PRO A 424 21.94 32.02 -2.61
C PRO A 424 21.89 30.66 -1.89
N PRO A 425 23.06 30.06 -1.53
CA PRO A 425 23.19 28.75 -0.86
C PRO A 425 22.28 28.52 0.33
N GLU A 426 22.02 29.57 1.09
CA GLU A 426 21.19 29.57 2.29
C GLU A 426 19.74 29.16 2.00
N MET A 427 19.27 29.34 0.76
CA MET A 427 17.95 28.89 0.31
C MET A 427 17.97 27.51 -0.37
N MET A 428 19.07 26.74 -0.26
CA MET A 428 19.22 25.40 -0.85
C MET A 428 19.11 24.27 0.18
N ASP A 429 18.69 24.59 1.40
CA ASP A 429 18.66 23.64 2.51
C ASP A 429 17.54 22.59 2.33
N GLY A 430 17.86 21.54 1.56
CA GLY A 430 17.07 20.32 1.47
C GLY A 430 15.76 20.40 0.66
N LYS A 431 14.95 19.34 0.80
CA LYS A 431 13.78 19.01 -0.05
C LYS A 431 12.57 19.95 0.11
N LEU A 432 12.70 21.09 0.81
CA LEU A 432 11.58 21.94 1.23
C LEU A 432 11.66 23.38 0.70
N THR A 433 12.78 23.81 0.11
CA THR A 433 12.91 25.13 -0.51
C THR A 433 12.73 25.04 -2.03
N GLU A 434 12.27 26.14 -2.65
CA GLU A 434 12.02 26.20 -4.09
C GLU A 434 13.27 25.84 -4.91
N TYR A 435 14.44 26.37 -4.52
CA TYR A 435 15.74 26.05 -5.14
C TYR A 435 16.22 24.63 -4.82
N GLY A 436 15.97 24.13 -3.61
CA GLY A 436 16.34 22.77 -3.21
C GLY A 436 15.57 21.70 -3.99
N LEU A 437 14.31 21.96 -4.36
CA LEU A 437 13.53 21.09 -5.24
C LEU A 437 14.16 20.99 -6.64
N VAL A 438 14.64 22.10 -7.20
CA VAL A 438 15.29 22.11 -8.52
C VAL A 438 16.60 21.33 -8.51
N LEU A 439 17.43 21.54 -7.49
CA LEU A 439 18.69 20.79 -7.32
C LEU A 439 18.44 19.29 -7.13
N LYS A 440 17.43 18.93 -6.35
CA LYS A 440 17.01 17.54 -6.15
C LYS A 440 16.54 16.90 -7.47
N PHE A 441 15.76 17.61 -8.27
CA PHE A 441 15.29 17.11 -9.57
C PHE A 441 16.46 16.85 -10.52
N LEU A 442 17.40 17.80 -10.62
CA LEU A 442 18.53 17.69 -11.55
C LEU A 442 19.64 16.76 -11.05
N GLU A 443 19.54 16.26 -9.80
CA GLU A 443 20.59 15.52 -9.09
C GLU A 443 21.94 16.26 -9.07
N VAL A 444 21.89 17.60 -9.08
CA VAL A 444 23.08 18.44 -8.92
C VAL A 444 23.47 18.35 -7.45
N ARG A 445 24.35 17.38 -7.15
CA ARG A 445 24.93 17.26 -5.81
C ARG A 445 25.74 18.53 -5.54
N PRO A 446 25.53 19.18 -4.38
CA PRO A 446 26.26 20.39 -4.04
C PRO A 446 27.77 20.18 -4.05
#